data_AF-A0A947JAV3-F1
#
_entry.id   AF-A0A947JAV3-F1
#
_cell.length_a   1.000
_cell.length_b   1.000
_cell.length_c   1.000
_cell.angle_alpha   90.00
_cell.angle_beta   90.00
_cell.angle_gamma   90.00
#
_symmetry.space_group_name_H-M   'P 1'
#
loop_
_entity.id
_entity.type
_entity.pdbx_description
1 polymer ?
#
loop_
_entity_poly.entity_id
_entity_poly.type
_entity_poly.pdbx_seq_one_letter_code
_entity_poly.pdbx_strand_id
1 'polypeptide(L)'
;MPEYKEPQFEGEVEQAKPSEESPQQPERELMPEELREWLRNPNFLPTHEQITKAFTNWEQWREFCFDKEKPVFEFFNEEYLNAFADYFVGKIQEHGASEERPLVILEIGAGNGRLSHFLQQKLEERAPGQTKVVATDSGAWTLKSDFPVEQLKHDEAMEKHSPDIVVFSWMPYQEDSSKDIRKFDSVQEYILIGETDGGCCGDEWETWGNSWSWDEDDEGGEKVPPYEADGFERDDLDDLSDLQICRTDDPGSYYHSRTVSFKRRK
;
A
#
# COMPACT_ATOMS: atom_id res chain seq x y z
N MET A 1 -30.28 22.79 15.42
CA MET A 1 -29.33 21.73 15.05
C MET A 1 -30.17 20.60 14.49
N PRO A 2 -30.05 20.24 13.20
CA PRO A 2 -30.80 19.12 12.65
C PRO A 2 -30.11 17.81 13.02
N GLU A 3 -30.89 16.87 13.55
CA GLU A 3 -30.49 15.48 13.81
C GLU A 3 -30.08 14.78 12.52
N TYR A 4 -28.88 14.21 12.52
CA TYR A 4 -28.41 13.30 11.48
C TYR A 4 -29.02 11.91 11.71
N LYS A 5 -29.65 11.34 10.69
CA LYS A 5 -30.09 9.93 10.70
C LYS A 5 -29.18 9.13 9.78
N GLU A 6 -28.58 8.08 10.32
CA GLU A 6 -27.78 7.12 9.56
C GLU A 6 -28.63 6.41 8.49
N PRO A 7 -28.11 6.23 7.26
CA PRO A 7 -28.77 5.41 6.27
C PRO A 7 -28.54 3.93 6.57
N GLN A 8 -29.62 3.16 6.72
CA GLN A 8 -29.57 1.71 6.73
C GLN A 8 -29.37 1.20 5.31
N PHE A 9 -28.25 0.54 5.04
CA PHE A 9 -28.00 -0.17 3.79
C PHE A 9 -28.17 -1.67 4.01
N GLU A 10 -29.30 -2.21 3.57
CA GLU A 10 -29.46 -3.64 3.29
C GLU A 10 -29.10 -3.86 1.82
N GLY A 11 -27.87 -4.26 1.56
CA GLY A 11 -27.41 -4.76 0.26
C GLY A 11 -26.57 -6.00 0.48
N GLU A 12 -27.02 -7.14 -0.04
CA GLU A 12 -26.21 -8.36 -0.06
C GLU A 12 -24.93 -8.09 -0.88
N VAL A 13 -23.79 -8.12 -0.22
CA VAL A 13 -22.47 -7.95 -0.84
C VAL A 13 -22.14 -9.26 -1.56
N GLU A 14 -22.22 -9.25 -2.88
CA GLU A 14 -21.73 -10.34 -3.72
C GLU A 14 -20.20 -10.40 -3.58
N GLN A 15 -19.70 -11.30 -2.73
CA GLN A 15 -18.27 -11.55 -2.58
C GLN A 15 -17.70 -12.01 -3.92
N ALA A 16 -16.78 -11.22 -4.48
CA ALA A 16 -16.04 -11.60 -5.67
C ALA A 16 -15.31 -12.94 -5.42
N LYS A 17 -15.58 -13.94 -6.26
CA LYS A 17 -14.83 -15.20 -6.23
C LYS A 17 -13.37 -14.93 -6.62
N PRO A 18 -12.38 -15.57 -5.98
CA PRO A 18 -10.98 -15.42 -6.38
C PRO A 18 -10.81 -15.86 -7.84
N SER A 19 -10.21 -15.02 -8.69
CA SER A 19 -9.65 -15.50 -9.94
C SER A 19 -8.28 -16.13 -9.63
N GLU A 20 -8.19 -17.45 -9.71
CA GLU A 20 -6.95 -18.24 -9.52
C GLU A 20 -5.97 -18.11 -10.72
N GLU A 21 -6.15 -17.12 -11.59
CA GLU A 21 -5.28 -16.99 -12.76
C GLU A 21 -3.92 -16.42 -12.35
N SER A 22 -2.86 -17.17 -12.65
CA SER A 22 -1.48 -16.74 -12.47
C SER A 22 -1.18 -15.44 -13.21
N PRO A 23 -0.16 -14.67 -12.76
CA PRO A 23 0.27 -13.47 -13.44
C PRO A 23 0.50 -13.74 -14.94
N GLN A 24 -0.17 -12.98 -15.79
CA GLN A 24 -0.01 -13.11 -17.23
C GLN A 24 1.20 -12.29 -17.68
N GLN A 25 1.90 -12.76 -18.71
CA GLN A 25 2.95 -12.00 -19.41
C GLN A 25 2.67 -12.07 -20.92
N PRO A 26 2.89 -10.99 -21.67
CA PRO A 26 2.74 -11.02 -23.12
C PRO A 26 3.85 -11.88 -23.76
N GLU A 27 3.47 -12.73 -24.73
CA GLU A 27 4.39 -13.63 -25.44
C GLU A 27 5.32 -12.91 -26.43
N ARG A 28 5.12 -11.60 -26.64
CA ARG A 28 5.90 -10.75 -27.54
C ARG A 28 6.06 -9.35 -26.98
N GLU A 29 6.98 -8.59 -27.56
CA GLU A 29 7.04 -7.15 -27.32
C GLU A 29 5.75 -6.48 -27.83
N LEU A 30 5.21 -5.62 -26.99
CA LEU A 30 3.96 -4.91 -27.20
C LEU A 30 4.25 -3.45 -27.56
N MET A 31 3.40 -2.88 -28.41
CA MET A 31 3.42 -1.44 -28.69
C MET A 31 2.89 -0.66 -27.47
N PRO A 32 3.23 0.64 -27.31
CA PRO A 32 2.78 1.43 -26.16
C PRO A 32 1.26 1.40 -25.92
N GLU A 33 0.45 1.45 -26.98
CA GLU A 33 -1.02 1.34 -26.91
C GLU A 33 -1.46 0.00 -26.30
N GLU A 34 -0.87 -1.09 -26.78
CA GLU A 34 -1.16 -2.44 -26.30
C GLU A 34 -0.71 -2.62 -24.85
N LEU A 35 0.43 -2.04 -24.47
CA LEU A 35 0.89 -2.04 -23.08
C LEU A 35 -0.12 -1.33 -22.16
N ARG A 36 -0.69 -0.19 -22.57
CA ARG A 36 -1.73 0.49 -21.78
C ARG A 36 -2.98 -0.38 -21.63
N GLU A 37 -3.40 -1.11 -22.66
CA GLU A 37 -4.51 -2.07 -22.52
C GLU A 37 -4.18 -3.19 -21.53
N TRP A 38 -2.97 -3.75 -21.60
CA TRP A 38 -2.51 -4.79 -20.67
C TRP A 38 -2.38 -4.28 -19.24
N LEU A 39 -1.94 -3.03 -19.01
CA LEU A 39 -1.88 -2.42 -17.69
C LEU A 39 -3.25 -2.28 -17.02
N ARG A 40 -4.36 -2.39 -17.76
CA ARG A 40 -5.73 -2.47 -17.20
C ARG A 40 -6.17 -3.89 -16.83
N ASN A 41 -5.41 -4.91 -17.24
CA ASN A 41 -5.68 -6.29 -16.85
C ASN A 41 -5.20 -6.50 -15.39
N PRO A 42 -6.10 -6.80 -14.44
CA PRO A 42 -5.72 -6.98 -13.05
C PRO A 42 -4.73 -8.13 -12.85
N ASN A 43 -4.72 -9.14 -13.72
CA ASN A 43 -3.80 -10.28 -13.63
C ASN A 43 -2.45 -10.05 -14.36
N PHE A 44 -2.26 -8.93 -15.05
CA PHE A 44 -0.97 -8.61 -15.65
C PHE A 44 -0.08 -7.93 -14.62
N LEU A 45 1.09 -8.50 -14.30
CA LEU A 45 2.09 -7.86 -13.44
C LEU A 45 3.20 -7.26 -14.34
N PRO A 46 3.19 -5.94 -14.60
CA PRO A 46 4.16 -5.35 -15.52
C PRO A 46 5.56 -5.31 -14.91
N THR A 47 6.58 -5.26 -15.75
CA THR A 47 7.92 -4.79 -15.36
C THR A 47 7.97 -3.26 -15.33
N HIS A 48 8.96 -2.71 -14.64
CA HIS A 48 9.24 -1.28 -14.66
C HIS A 48 9.40 -0.78 -16.11
N GLU A 49 10.17 -1.50 -16.93
CA GLU A 49 10.39 -1.15 -18.35
C GLU A 49 9.07 -1.08 -19.13
N GLN A 50 8.16 -2.03 -18.93
CA GLN A 50 6.86 -2.05 -19.61
C GLN A 50 6.00 -0.84 -19.24
N ILE A 51 5.99 -0.40 -17.97
CA ILE A 51 5.28 0.81 -17.56
C ILE A 51 5.88 2.04 -18.25
N THR A 52 7.22 2.17 -18.23
CA THR A 52 7.88 3.35 -18.84
C THR A 52 7.68 3.43 -20.35
N LYS A 53 7.63 2.29 -21.05
CA LYS A 53 7.35 2.23 -22.50
C LYS A 53 5.87 2.53 -22.82
N ALA A 54 4.96 2.28 -21.89
CA ALA A 54 3.53 2.44 -22.13
C ALA A 54 3.11 3.92 -22.29
N PHE A 55 3.88 4.88 -21.78
CA PHE A 55 3.51 6.29 -21.76
C PHE A 55 4.60 7.16 -22.38
N THR A 56 4.24 7.93 -23.40
CA THR A 56 5.18 8.78 -24.14
C THR A 56 5.07 10.26 -23.77
N ASN A 57 4.00 10.64 -23.06
CA ASN A 57 3.73 12.00 -22.65
C ASN A 57 2.77 12.05 -21.45
N TRP A 58 2.71 13.22 -20.82
CA TRP A 58 1.87 13.51 -19.65
C TRP A 58 0.36 13.32 -19.89
N GLU A 59 -0.15 13.61 -21.08
CA GLU A 59 -1.60 13.49 -21.35
C GLU A 59 -2.06 12.04 -21.27
N GLN A 60 -1.30 11.12 -21.87
CA GLN A 60 -1.55 9.67 -21.79
C GLN A 60 -1.45 9.16 -20.35
N TRP A 61 -0.42 9.61 -19.62
CA TRP A 61 -0.22 9.26 -18.21
C TRP A 61 -1.39 9.70 -17.34
N ARG A 62 -1.76 10.98 -17.46
CA ARG A 62 -2.84 11.59 -16.70
C ARG A 62 -4.18 10.94 -17.00
N GLU A 63 -4.51 10.70 -18.27
CA GLU A 63 -5.74 10.01 -18.65
C GLU A 63 -5.81 8.61 -18.02
N PHE A 64 -4.70 7.90 -17.99
CA PHE A 64 -4.64 6.55 -17.44
C PHE A 64 -4.76 6.53 -15.91
N CYS A 65 -3.91 7.28 -15.22
CA CYS A 65 -3.83 7.22 -13.75
C CYS A 65 -5.00 7.93 -13.05
N PHE A 66 -5.62 8.92 -13.69
CA PHE A 66 -6.75 9.68 -13.15
C PHE A 66 -8.08 9.28 -13.78
N ASP A 67 -8.15 8.09 -14.36
CA ASP A 67 -9.41 7.45 -14.75
C ASP A 67 -10.35 7.39 -13.53
N LYS A 68 -11.61 7.80 -13.73
CA LYS A 68 -12.58 7.92 -12.63
C LYS A 68 -13.12 6.58 -12.15
N GLU A 69 -13.15 5.58 -13.02
CA GLU A 69 -13.67 4.25 -12.72
C GLU A 69 -12.54 3.31 -12.25
N LYS A 70 -11.34 3.50 -12.81
CA LYS A 70 -10.15 2.67 -12.53
C LYS A 70 -8.93 3.54 -12.29
N PRO A 71 -8.93 4.36 -11.22
CA PRO A 71 -7.75 5.16 -10.89
C PRO A 71 -6.57 4.23 -10.58
N VAL A 72 -5.38 4.64 -11.00
CA VAL A 72 -4.13 3.97 -10.62
C VAL A 72 -3.37 4.95 -9.76
N PHE A 73 -3.07 4.54 -8.54
CA PHE A 73 -2.34 5.34 -7.56
C PHE A 73 -0.86 4.94 -7.54
N GLU A 74 -0.61 3.64 -7.46
CA GLU A 74 0.71 3.03 -7.50
C GLU A 74 0.74 1.97 -8.62
N PHE A 75 1.82 1.94 -9.39
CA PHE A 75 2.10 0.86 -10.33
C PHE A 75 2.95 -0.20 -9.65
N PHE A 76 2.29 -1.21 -9.08
CA PHE A 76 3.00 -2.41 -8.63
C PHE A 76 3.58 -3.15 -9.83
N ASN A 77 4.91 -3.20 -9.87
CA ASN A 77 5.71 -3.87 -10.88
C ASN A 77 6.44 -5.09 -10.31
N GLU A 78 6.94 -5.93 -11.22
CA GLU A 78 7.61 -7.17 -10.88
C GLU A 78 8.84 -6.96 -10.01
N GLU A 79 9.67 -5.96 -10.33
CA GLU A 79 10.89 -5.63 -9.61
C GLU A 79 10.59 -5.21 -8.17
N TYR A 80 9.68 -4.24 -7.99
CA TYR A 80 9.25 -3.77 -6.68
C TYR A 80 8.70 -4.91 -5.82
N LEU A 81 7.76 -5.70 -6.35
CA LEU A 81 7.14 -6.78 -5.56
C LEU A 81 8.09 -7.93 -5.27
N ASN A 82 9.10 -8.18 -6.11
CA ASN A 82 10.16 -9.14 -5.79
C ASN A 82 11.01 -8.65 -4.62
N ALA A 83 11.47 -7.39 -4.67
CA ALA A 83 12.25 -6.80 -3.60
C ALA A 83 11.43 -6.70 -2.29
N PHE A 84 10.14 -6.37 -2.39
CA PHE A 84 9.25 -6.29 -1.23
C PHE A 84 8.97 -7.66 -0.62
N ALA A 85 8.81 -8.71 -1.45
CA ALA A 85 8.73 -10.08 -0.95
C ALA A 85 10.04 -10.50 -0.25
N ASP A 86 11.20 -10.14 -0.78
CA ASP A 86 12.50 -10.43 -0.16
C ASP A 86 12.66 -9.71 1.19
N TYR A 87 12.17 -8.47 1.29
CA TYR A 87 12.06 -7.74 2.57
C TYR A 87 11.26 -8.54 3.61
N PHE A 88 10.08 -9.03 3.24
CA PHE A 88 9.25 -9.84 4.12
C PHE A 88 9.85 -11.23 4.42
N VAL A 89 10.63 -11.83 3.52
CA VAL A 89 11.40 -13.04 3.86
C VAL A 89 12.38 -12.77 5.01
N GLY A 90 13.00 -11.59 5.03
CA GLY A 90 13.77 -11.13 6.19
C GLY A 90 12.92 -11.04 7.46
N LYS A 91 11.68 -10.53 7.34
CA LYS A 91 10.75 -10.40 8.47
C LYS A 91 10.24 -11.73 9.01
N ILE A 92 10.01 -12.72 8.16
CA ILE A 92 9.67 -14.09 8.57
C ILE A 92 10.74 -14.63 9.53
N GLN A 93 12.01 -14.44 9.20
CA GLN A 93 13.13 -14.88 10.04
C GLN A 93 13.21 -14.08 11.34
N GLU A 94 13.06 -12.75 11.27
CA GLU A 94 13.11 -11.87 12.46
C GLU A 94 12.00 -12.22 13.47
N HIS A 95 10.80 -12.52 12.99
CA HIS A 95 9.63 -12.85 13.82
C HIS A 95 9.56 -14.34 14.20
N GLY A 96 10.46 -15.18 13.67
CA GLY A 96 10.42 -16.63 13.88
C GLY A 96 9.13 -17.26 13.35
N ALA A 97 8.59 -16.74 12.25
CA ALA A 97 7.37 -17.26 11.64
C ALA A 97 7.60 -18.65 11.02
N SER A 98 6.52 -19.44 10.97
CA SER A 98 6.51 -20.81 10.46
C SER A 98 5.12 -21.14 9.90
N GLU A 99 4.93 -22.32 9.32
CA GLU A 99 3.60 -22.78 8.90
C GLU A 99 2.59 -22.86 10.07
N GLU A 100 3.08 -23.14 11.29
CA GLU A 100 2.25 -23.26 12.50
C GLU A 100 1.91 -21.89 13.10
N ARG A 101 2.76 -20.89 12.85
CA ARG A 101 2.61 -19.49 13.29
C ARG A 101 3.07 -18.58 12.15
N PRO A 102 2.26 -18.39 11.10
CA PRO A 102 2.64 -17.57 9.97
C PRO A 102 2.74 -16.10 10.39
N LEU A 103 3.60 -15.34 9.71
CA LEU A 103 3.65 -13.89 9.82
C LEU A 103 2.37 -13.31 9.21
N VAL A 104 1.57 -12.60 10.00
CA VAL A 104 0.31 -12.01 9.55
C VAL A 104 0.57 -10.59 9.05
N ILE A 105 0.39 -10.38 7.74
CA ILE A 105 0.54 -9.10 7.06
C ILE A 105 -0.86 -8.61 6.68
N LEU A 106 -1.27 -7.47 7.22
CA LEU A 106 -2.57 -6.87 6.93
C LEU A 106 -2.40 -5.62 6.07
N GLU A 107 -2.92 -5.63 4.86
CA GLU A 107 -3.10 -4.43 4.06
C GLU A 107 -4.43 -3.75 4.45
N ILE A 108 -4.36 -2.49 4.89
CA ILE A 108 -5.52 -1.63 5.10
C ILE A 108 -5.60 -0.59 3.97
N GLY A 109 -6.83 -0.20 3.60
CA GLY A 109 -7.04 0.66 2.43
C GLY A 109 -6.61 -0.02 1.12
N ALA A 110 -6.81 -1.35 1.03
CA ALA A 110 -6.27 -2.16 -0.06
C ALA A 110 -6.88 -1.86 -1.44
N GLY A 111 -7.95 -1.06 -1.51
CA GLY A 111 -8.63 -0.69 -2.74
C GLY A 111 -9.07 -1.92 -3.54
N ASN A 112 -8.34 -2.25 -4.60
CA ASN A 112 -8.64 -3.39 -5.45
C ASN A 112 -7.98 -4.72 -5.03
N GLY A 113 -7.15 -4.72 -3.98
CA GLY A 113 -6.48 -5.90 -3.42
C GLY A 113 -5.25 -6.38 -4.21
N ARG A 114 -4.80 -5.60 -5.19
CA ARG A 114 -3.75 -6.01 -6.12
C ARG A 114 -2.39 -6.19 -5.46
N LEU A 115 -2.01 -5.31 -4.53
CA LEU A 115 -0.75 -5.42 -3.78
C LEU A 115 -0.71 -6.73 -3.01
N SER A 116 -1.68 -6.94 -2.11
CA SER A 116 -1.81 -8.17 -1.32
C SER A 116 -1.83 -9.44 -2.18
N HIS A 117 -2.55 -9.43 -3.31
CA HIS A 117 -2.64 -10.60 -4.18
C HIS A 117 -1.27 -11.04 -4.72
N PHE A 118 -0.54 -10.15 -5.38
CA PHE A 118 0.75 -10.50 -5.95
C PHE A 118 1.84 -10.69 -4.89
N LEU A 119 1.76 -9.95 -3.77
CA LEU A 119 2.65 -10.15 -2.64
C LEU A 119 2.49 -11.55 -2.04
N GLN A 120 1.25 -12.00 -1.80
CA GLN A 120 0.97 -13.36 -1.30
C GLN A 120 1.51 -14.45 -2.23
N GLN A 121 1.34 -14.30 -3.55
CA GLN A 121 1.89 -15.25 -4.53
C GLN A 121 3.40 -15.35 -4.42
N LYS A 122 4.10 -14.21 -4.43
CA LYS A 122 5.57 -14.16 -4.36
C LYS A 122 6.11 -14.68 -3.04
N LEU A 123 5.39 -14.47 -1.94
CA LEU A 123 5.74 -15.00 -0.63
C LEU A 123 5.51 -16.50 -0.54
N GLU A 124 4.41 -17.01 -1.09
CA GLU A 124 4.13 -18.45 -1.12
C GLU A 124 5.18 -19.22 -1.94
N GLU A 125 5.71 -18.62 -3.01
CA GLU A 125 6.84 -19.19 -3.77
C GLU A 125 8.15 -19.27 -2.98
N ARG A 126 8.41 -18.29 -2.10
CA ARG A 126 9.68 -18.14 -1.37
C ARG A 126 9.68 -18.82 -0.01
N ALA A 127 8.55 -18.74 0.69
CA ALA A 127 8.35 -19.23 2.05
C ALA A 127 6.93 -19.80 2.21
N PRO A 128 6.63 -20.95 1.57
CA PRO A 128 5.29 -21.55 1.55
C PRO A 128 4.68 -21.65 2.94
N GLY A 129 3.44 -21.18 3.09
CA GLY A 129 2.68 -21.26 4.35
C GLY A 129 3.22 -20.44 5.53
N GLN A 130 4.36 -19.74 5.40
CA GLN A 130 4.96 -18.98 6.50
C GLN A 130 4.42 -17.54 6.61
N THR A 131 3.58 -17.13 5.66
CA THR A 131 2.95 -15.80 5.65
C THR A 131 1.47 -15.91 5.37
N LYS A 132 0.69 -15.01 5.97
CA LYS A 132 -0.71 -14.80 5.67
C LYS A 132 -0.91 -13.32 5.34
N VAL A 133 -1.09 -13.00 4.07
CA VAL A 133 -1.42 -11.65 3.61
C VAL A 133 -2.94 -11.51 3.54
N VAL A 134 -3.47 -10.45 4.14
CA VAL A 134 -4.89 -10.15 4.17
C VAL A 134 -5.12 -8.74 3.66
N ALA A 135 -5.99 -8.59 2.66
CA ALA A 135 -6.42 -7.28 2.16
C ALA A 135 -7.74 -6.86 2.82
N THR A 136 -7.78 -5.64 3.34
CA THR A 136 -8.99 -5.01 3.87
C THR A 136 -9.17 -3.61 3.34
N ASP A 137 -10.42 -3.22 3.11
CA ASP A 137 -10.78 -1.86 2.71
C ASP A 137 -12.14 -1.50 3.32
N SER A 138 -12.33 -0.24 3.71
CA SER A 138 -13.61 0.21 4.28
C SER A 138 -14.73 0.33 3.24
N GLY A 139 -14.39 0.36 1.95
CA GLY A 139 -15.31 0.62 0.85
C GLY A 139 -15.71 2.10 0.72
N ALA A 140 -15.11 3.01 1.49
CA ALA A 140 -15.49 4.43 1.53
C ALA A 140 -15.39 5.11 0.14
N TRP A 141 -14.46 4.67 -0.71
CA TRP A 141 -14.25 5.21 -2.06
C TRP A 141 -14.98 4.41 -3.13
N THR A 142 -15.76 3.38 -2.75
CA THR A 142 -16.56 2.54 -3.66
C THR A 142 -15.76 1.95 -4.83
N LEU A 143 -14.46 1.73 -4.63
CA LEU A 143 -13.58 1.13 -5.63
C LEU A 143 -13.99 -0.33 -5.85
N LYS A 144 -13.97 -0.75 -7.12
CA LYS A 144 -14.21 -2.15 -7.45
C LYS A 144 -13.00 -2.99 -7.06
N SER A 145 -13.22 -4.04 -6.29
CA SER A 145 -12.20 -5.04 -6.00
C SER A 145 -11.96 -5.94 -7.22
N ASP A 146 -10.70 -6.05 -7.65
CA ASP A 146 -10.30 -7.02 -8.67
C ASP A 146 -9.88 -8.36 -8.03
N PHE A 147 -9.39 -8.30 -6.78
CA PHE A 147 -8.96 -9.43 -5.98
C PHE A 147 -9.74 -9.51 -4.66
N PRO A 148 -9.62 -10.62 -3.89
CA PRO A 148 -10.29 -10.73 -2.59
C PRO A 148 -9.86 -9.62 -1.63
N VAL A 149 -10.83 -8.81 -1.21
CA VAL A 149 -10.68 -7.75 -0.21
C VAL A 149 -11.83 -7.87 0.78
N GLU A 150 -11.51 -7.99 2.07
CA GLU A 150 -12.53 -7.98 3.12
C GLU A 150 -12.99 -6.54 3.36
N GLN A 151 -14.31 -6.32 3.34
CA GLN A 151 -14.87 -5.00 3.66
C GLN A 151 -14.91 -4.79 5.17
N LEU A 152 -13.89 -4.11 5.72
CA LEU A 152 -13.72 -3.82 7.14
C LEU A 152 -13.06 -2.46 7.32
N LYS A 153 -13.42 -1.76 8.39
CA LYS A 153 -12.67 -0.58 8.82
C LYS A 153 -11.32 -1.01 9.41
N HIS A 154 -10.37 -0.08 9.45
CA HIS A 154 -8.99 -0.39 9.86
C HIS A 154 -8.92 -0.94 11.30
N ASP A 155 -9.68 -0.36 12.25
CA ASP A 155 -9.79 -0.83 13.63
C ASP A 155 -10.37 -2.24 13.73
N GLU A 156 -11.50 -2.50 13.06
CA GLU A 156 -12.14 -3.81 12.99
C GLU A 156 -11.21 -4.87 12.37
N ALA A 157 -10.46 -4.51 11.32
CA ALA A 157 -9.50 -5.38 10.66
C ALA A 157 -8.32 -5.75 11.58
N MET A 158 -7.78 -4.77 12.31
CA MET A 158 -6.70 -5.01 13.26
C MET A 158 -7.16 -5.89 14.44
N GLU A 159 -8.35 -5.65 14.99
CA GLU A 159 -8.92 -6.51 16.05
C GLU A 159 -9.15 -7.95 15.57
N LYS A 160 -9.70 -8.11 14.36
CA LYS A 160 -10.04 -9.42 13.81
C LYS A 160 -8.81 -10.26 13.48
N HIS A 161 -7.81 -9.66 12.85
CA HIS A 161 -6.65 -10.39 12.32
C HIS A 161 -5.43 -10.37 13.23
N SER A 162 -5.38 -9.46 14.22
CA SER A 162 -4.27 -9.30 15.16
C SER A 162 -2.90 -9.34 14.44
N PRO A 163 -2.68 -8.48 13.43
CA PRO A 163 -1.52 -8.59 12.55
C PRO A 163 -0.19 -8.34 13.28
N ASP A 164 0.88 -8.96 12.76
CA ASP A 164 2.26 -8.65 13.14
C ASP A 164 2.75 -7.39 12.41
N ILE A 165 2.37 -7.26 11.13
CA ILE A 165 2.76 -6.15 10.26
C ILE A 165 1.54 -5.59 9.53
N VAL A 166 1.44 -4.26 9.47
CA VAL A 166 0.40 -3.56 8.69
C VAL A 166 1.03 -2.88 7.48
N VAL A 167 0.36 -2.91 6.32
CA VAL A 167 0.73 -2.16 5.11
C VAL A 167 -0.40 -1.21 4.74
N PHE A 168 -0.07 0.03 4.38
CA PHE A 168 -1.03 0.97 3.80
C PHE A 168 -0.40 1.61 2.56
N SER A 169 -0.93 1.29 1.38
CA SER A 169 -0.58 1.96 0.14
C SER A 169 -1.53 3.11 -0.17
N TRP A 170 -0.96 4.30 -0.39
CA TRP A 170 -1.66 5.53 -0.78
C TRP A 170 -2.68 6.00 0.26
N MET A 171 -2.21 6.23 1.49
CA MET A 171 -3.01 6.87 2.53
C MET A 171 -3.56 8.22 2.03
N PRO A 172 -4.86 8.51 2.21
CA PRO A 172 -5.44 9.77 1.75
C PRO A 172 -4.73 11.00 2.31
N TYR A 173 -4.68 12.07 1.50
CA TYR A 173 -4.05 13.33 1.85
C TYR A 173 -4.66 13.95 3.12
N GLN A 174 -3.81 14.40 4.05
CA GLN A 174 -4.19 15.00 5.34
C GLN A 174 -4.97 14.07 6.27
N GLU A 175 -4.94 12.76 6.02
CA GLU A 175 -5.43 11.76 6.95
C GLU A 175 -4.27 11.11 7.70
N ASP A 176 -4.53 10.69 8.93
CA ASP A 176 -3.61 9.83 9.67
C ASP A 176 -4.34 8.61 10.20
N SER A 177 -4.25 7.51 9.45
CA SER A 177 -4.67 6.18 9.92
C SER A 177 -3.57 5.49 10.73
N SER A 178 -2.33 5.98 10.68
CA SER A 178 -1.21 5.34 11.37
C SER A 178 -1.31 5.47 12.90
N LYS A 179 -1.94 6.53 13.43
CA LYS A 179 -2.31 6.60 14.87
C LYS A 179 -3.11 5.41 15.36
N ASP A 180 -3.97 4.84 14.52
CA ASP A 180 -4.81 3.71 14.92
C ASP A 180 -3.98 2.43 14.90
N ILE A 181 -3.08 2.29 13.93
CA ILE A 181 -2.12 1.18 13.86
C ILE A 181 -1.24 1.11 15.11
N ARG A 182 -0.69 2.25 15.54
CA ARG A 182 0.27 2.32 16.65
C ARG A 182 -0.30 1.85 18.00
N LYS A 183 -1.64 1.90 18.17
CA LYS A 183 -2.35 1.48 19.39
C LYS A 183 -2.37 -0.03 19.61
N PHE A 184 -2.12 -0.84 18.58
CA PHE A 184 -2.22 -2.30 18.69
C PHE A 184 -0.87 -2.92 19.04
N ASP A 185 -0.81 -3.56 20.21
CA ASP A 185 0.40 -4.22 20.71
C ASP A 185 0.88 -5.38 19.81
N SER A 186 -0.03 -6.00 19.04
CA SER A 186 0.33 -7.06 18.11
C SER A 186 1.22 -6.53 16.97
N VAL A 187 1.00 -5.29 16.56
CA VAL A 187 1.71 -4.67 15.43
C VAL A 187 3.12 -4.31 15.88
N GLN A 188 4.10 -5.02 15.33
CA GLN A 188 5.52 -4.75 15.55
C GLN A 188 6.10 -3.83 14.48
N GLU A 189 5.44 -3.73 13.33
CA GLU A 189 5.87 -2.90 12.22
C GLU A 189 4.67 -2.42 11.41
N TYR A 190 4.70 -1.20 10.91
CA TYR A 190 3.80 -0.78 9.85
C TYR A 190 4.56 -0.12 8.71
N ILE A 191 4.11 -0.37 7.49
CA ILE A 191 4.77 0.06 6.26
C ILE A 191 3.79 0.95 5.50
N LEU A 192 4.23 2.15 5.17
CA LEU A 192 3.47 3.11 4.37
C LEU A 192 4.11 3.20 2.99
N ILE A 193 3.26 3.10 1.97
CA ILE A 193 3.65 3.22 0.55
C ILE A 193 2.94 4.44 -0.01
N GLY A 194 3.68 5.41 -0.53
CA GLY A 194 3.12 6.64 -1.06
C GLY A 194 4.11 7.79 -0.99
N GLU A 195 3.73 8.95 -1.51
CA GLU A 195 4.57 10.14 -1.38
C GLU A 195 4.63 10.62 0.07
N THR A 196 5.82 10.96 0.53
CA THR A 196 6.09 11.45 1.90
C THR A 196 6.84 12.78 1.84
N ASP A 197 7.00 13.44 3.00
CA ASP A 197 7.83 14.63 3.20
C ASP A 197 7.61 15.75 2.14
N GLY A 198 6.35 16.15 1.94
CA GLY A 198 5.91 17.10 0.91
C GLY A 198 5.06 16.50 -0.20
N GLY A 199 4.73 15.22 -0.04
CA GLY A 199 3.86 14.45 -0.91
C GLY A 199 2.38 14.68 -0.71
N CYS A 200 1.57 13.90 -1.41
CA CYS A 200 0.10 13.90 -1.27
C CYS A 200 -0.48 12.68 -0.52
N CYS A 201 0.32 11.93 0.25
CA CYS A 201 -0.18 10.83 1.07
C CYS A 201 -0.01 11.11 2.55
N GLY A 202 -1.03 10.79 3.35
CA GLY A 202 -1.02 10.99 4.80
C GLY A 202 -0.98 12.45 5.23
N ASP A 203 -0.81 12.67 6.53
CA ASP A 203 -0.50 13.98 7.11
C ASP A 203 1.00 14.12 7.36
N GLU A 204 1.55 15.27 6.99
CA GLU A 204 2.98 15.52 7.05
C GLU A 204 3.59 15.28 8.45
N TRP A 205 2.92 15.76 9.49
CA TRP A 205 3.42 15.64 10.85
C TRP A 205 2.88 14.38 11.52
N GLU A 206 1.56 14.18 11.47
CA GLU A 206 0.91 13.09 12.21
C GLU A 206 1.30 11.71 11.69
N THR A 207 1.51 11.58 10.38
CA THR A 207 1.91 10.32 9.73
C THR A 207 3.42 10.20 9.60
N TRP A 208 4.08 11.21 9.03
CA TRP A 208 5.48 11.11 8.61
C TRP A 208 6.48 11.75 9.59
N GLY A 209 6.00 12.55 10.53
CA GLY A 209 6.83 13.30 11.46
C GLY A 209 7.65 14.41 10.83
N ASN A 210 7.35 14.80 9.58
CA ASN A 210 8.01 15.94 8.96
C ASN A 210 7.27 17.23 9.34
N SER A 211 8.00 18.24 9.78
CA SER A 211 7.44 19.54 10.11
C SER A 211 8.06 20.60 9.22
N TRP A 212 7.24 21.23 8.38
CA TRP A 212 7.63 22.40 7.59
C TRP A 212 7.91 23.64 8.46
N SER A 213 7.50 23.60 9.74
CA SER A 213 7.71 24.68 10.68
C SER A 213 9.18 24.73 11.12
N TRP A 214 10.01 25.34 10.28
CA TRP A 214 11.18 26.11 10.71
C TRP A 214 10.76 27.43 11.39
N ASP A 215 9.56 27.49 11.97
CA ASP A 215 9.15 28.63 12.76
C ASP A 215 9.70 28.41 14.16
N GLU A 216 10.74 29.21 14.41
CA GLU A 216 11.33 29.57 15.70
C GLU A 216 10.26 30.11 16.67
N ASP A 217 9.22 29.35 16.97
CA ASP A 217 8.27 29.69 18.03
C ASP A 217 8.90 29.29 19.38
N ASP A 218 9.83 30.14 19.80
CA ASP A 218 10.09 30.73 21.13
C ASP A 218 9.93 29.90 22.44
N GLU A 219 9.75 28.58 22.38
CA GLU A 219 9.74 27.69 23.56
C GLU A 219 10.56 26.41 23.36
N GLY A 220 11.66 26.45 22.58
CA GLY A 220 12.87 25.63 22.75
C GLY A 220 12.78 24.11 22.96
N GLY A 221 11.65 23.46 22.68
CA GLY A 221 11.44 22.02 22.84
C GLY A 221 11.61 21.30 21.51
N GLU A 222 12.46 20.27 21.49
CA GLU A 222 12.53 19.32 20.38
C GLU A 222 11.17 18.64 20.23
N LYS A 223 10.47 18.89 19.12
CA LYS A 223 9.19 18.24 18.84
C LYS A 223 9.48 16.78 18.48
N VAL A 224 8.97 15.86 19.26
CA VAL A 224 9.06 14.42 18.99
C VAL A 224 7.93 14.04 18.03
N PRO A 225 8.22 13.43 16.88
CA PRO A 225 7.20 12.92 15.97
C PRO A 225 6.21 11.98 16.65
N PRO A 226 4.92 11.97 16.26
CA PRO A 226 3.92 11.10 16.89
C PRO A 226 4.29 9.61 16.86
N TYR A 227 4.85 9.11 15.75
CA TYR A 227 5.31 7.72 15.69
C TYR A 227 6.41 7.42 16.71
N GLU A 228 7.32 8.35 16.95
CA GLU A 228 8.41 8.19 17.91
C GLU A 228 7.89 8.25 19.34
N ALA A 229 6.98 9.18 19.62
CA ALA A 229 6.31 9.28 20.92
C ALA A 229 5.55 7.99 21.27
N ASP A 230 5.00 7.31 20.26
CA ASP A 230 4.31 6.02 20.38
C ASP A 230 5.27 4.81 20.35
N GLY A 231 6.58 5.04 20.36
CA GLY A 231 7.59 3.99 20.49
C GLY A 231 7.99 3.31 19.18
N PHE A 232 7.78 3.94 18.04
CA PHE A 232 8.24 3.47 16.73
C PHE A 232 9.47 4.21 16.23
N GLU A 233 10.28 3.57 15.40
CA GLU A 233 11.38 4.15 14.65
C GLU A 233 11.07 4.11 13.15
N ARG A 234 11.35 5.20 12.44
CA ARG A 234 11.19 5.30 10.98
C ARG A 234 12.44 4.76 10.29
N ASP A 235 12.25 3.98 9.24
CA ASP A 235 13.27 3.38 8.39
C ASP A 235 12.83 3.50 6.92
N ASP A 236 13.45 4.41 6.18
CA ASP A 236 13.16 4.63 4.76
C ASP A 236 13.79 3.50 3.94
N LEU A 237 12.95 2.70 3.26
CA LEU A 237 13.41 1.55 2.48
C LEU A 237 13.78 2.02 1.06
N ASP A 238 14.93 2.69 0.94
CA ASP A 238 15.37 3.32 -0.32
C ASP A 238 15.48 2.31 -1.47
N ASP A 239 16.00 1.11 -1.22
CA ASP A 239 16.12 0.04 -2.22
C ASP A 239 14.75 -0.38 -2.81
N LEU A 240 13.67 -0.28 -2.02
CA LEU A 240 12.30 -0.50 -2.51
C LEU A 240 11.76 0.73 -3.22
N SER A 241 12.03 1.92 -2.65
CA SER A 241 11.55 3.19 -3.17
C SER A 241 12.07 3.49 -4.59
N ASP A 242 13.31 3.09 -4.88
CA ASP A 242 13.94 3.24 -6.19
C ASP A 242 13.32 2.36 -7.30
N LEU A 243 12.36 1.50 -6.94
CA LEU A 243 11.62 0.64 -7.88
C LEU A 243 10.17 1.12 -8.10
N GLN A 244 9.75 2.18 -7.43
CA GLN A 244 8.36 2.62 -7.43
C GLN A 244 8.03 3.56 -8.59
N ILE A 245 6.77 3.46 -9.03
CA ILE A 245 6.19 4.37 -10.02
C ILE A 245 4.76 4.67 -9.56
N CYS A 246 4.43 5.94 -9.35
CA CYS A 246 3.14 6.35 -8.82
C CYS A 246 2.49 7.45 -9.67
N ARG A 247 1.19 7.69 -9.46
CA ARG A 247 0.35 8.50 -10.35
C ARG A 247 0.80 9.95 -10.56
N THR A 248 1.56 10.49 -9.64
CA THR A 248 2.09 11.87 -9.62
C THR A 248 3.48 11.97 -10.24
N ASP A 249 4.09 10.84 -10.62
CA ASP A 249 5.25 10.81 -11.50
C ASP A 249 4.92 11.40 -12.87
N ASP A 250 5.98 11.84 -13.55
CA ASP A 250 5.94 12.22 -14.96
C ASP A 250 6.61 11.12 -15.78
N PRO A 251 6.12 10.77 -16.99
CA PRO A 251 6.82 9.84 -17.87
C PRO A 251 8.27 10.28 -18.13
N GLY A 252 9.23 9.48 -17.67
CA GLY A 252 10.67 9.78 -17.72
C GLY A 252 11.26 10.45 -16.47
N SER A 253 10.43 10.78 -15.46
CA SER A 253 10.83 11.28 -14.14
C SER A 253 9.97 10.61 -13.07
N TYR A 254 10.47 9.49 -12.56
CA TYR A 254 9.78 8.61 -11.61
C TYR A 254 10.30 8.80 -10.18
N TYR A 255 9.82 7.94 -9.27
CA TYR A 255 10.32 7.77 -7.90
C TYR A 255 9.86 8.84 -6.89
N HIS A 256 8.67 9.43 -7.09
CA HIS A 256 8.06 10.30 -6.06
C HIS A 256 7.49 9.51 -4.87
N SER A 257 6.99 8.28 -5.09
CA SER A 257 6.51 7.40 -4.02
C SER A 257 7.68 6.81 -3.23
N ARG A 258 7.47 6.61 -1.93
CA ARG A 258 8.41 5.97 -1.00
C ARG A 258 7.75 4.79 -0.32
N THR A 259 8.58 3.80 0.05
CA THR A 259 8.21 2.73 0.95
C THR A 259 8.94 2.96 2.26
N VAL A 260 8.19 3.24 3.31
CA VAL A 260 8.75 3.61 4.62
C VAL A 260 8.23 2.64 5.66
N SER A 261 9.16 2.05 6.41
CA SER A 261 8.86 1.17 7.52
C SER A 261 8.89 1.95 8.84
N PHE A 262 7.97 1.61 9.74
CA PHE A 262 7.94 2.10 11.11
C PHE A 262 7.94 0.90 12.05
N LYS A 263 9.06 0.67 12.73
CA LYS A 263 9.30 -0.51 13.57
C LYS A 263 9.12 -0.16 15.03
N ARG A 264 8.43 -1.00 15.79
CA ARG A 264 8.28 -0.82 17.23
C ARG A 264 9.63 -1.06 17.92
N ARG A 265 10.05 -0.13 18.77
CA ARG A 265 11.27 -0.26 19.59
C ARG A 265 11.10 -1.44 20.55
N LYS A 266 12.08 -2.34 20.56
CA LYS A 266 12.15 -3.50 21.48
C LYS A 266 12.64 -3.09 22.86
#